data_AF-A0A257SFP8-F1
#
_entry.id   AF-A0A257SFP8-F1
#
_cell.length_a   1.000
_cell.length_b   1.000
_cell.length_c   1.000
_cell.angle_alpha   90.00
_cell.angle_beta   90.00
_cell.angle_gamma   90.00
#
_symmetry.space_group_name_H-M   'P 1'
#
loop_
_entity.id
_entity.type
_entity.pdbx_description
1 polymer ?
#
loop_
_entity_poly.entity_id
_entity_poly.type
_entity_poly.pdbx_seq_one_letter_code
_entity_poly.pdbx_strand_id
1 'polypeptide(L)'
;MNTRLREIPYNYTSFSDAEIVCRLIGMNAWRILEDLREQRVTGRSARMLFEVLGDLWVVQRNPYIQDDLAQDRHRRQALWDALAHRLNDITERAEGNPLVIRLLESARVAVSSFTQQFDEDLALRKKAERRLLKITARDNVDFSAYA
;
A
#
# COMPACT_ATOMS: atom_id res chain seq x y z
N MET A 1 12.22 -18.15 22.32
CA MET A 1 11.14 -17.75 21.39
C MET A 1 11.78 -16.92 20.29
N ASN A 2 11.90 -17.48 19.09
CA ASN A 2 12.50 -16.76 17.97
C ASN A 2 11.43 -15.77 17.47
N THR A 3 11.43 -14.55 18.02
CA THR A 3 10.59 -13.45 17.56
C THR A 3 10.94 -13.25 16.09
N ARG A 4 10.11 -13.77 15.18
CA ARG A 4 10.28 -13.56 13.73
C ARG A 4 10.30 -12.05 13.50
N LEU A 5 11.48 -11.49 13.28
CA LEU A 5 11.65 -10.09 12.93
C LEU A 5 10.84 -9.84 11.65
N ARG A 6 9.87 -8.93 11.76
CA ARG A 6 9.06 -8.47 10.62
C ARG A 6 9.91 -7.56 9.75
N GLU A 7 9.87 -7.78 8.45
CA GLU A 7 10.52 -6.92 7.47
C GLU A 7 9.56 -5.86 6.94
N ILE A 8 8.26 -6.17 6.84
CA ILE A 8 7.22 -5.21 6.49
C ILE A 8 6.86 -4.35 7.72
N PRO A 9 7.08 -3.02 7.66
CA PRO A 9 6.69 -2.11 8.73
C PRO A 9 5.17 -2.08 8.94
N TYR A 10 4.76 -1.65 10.14
CA TYR A 10 3.35 -1.42 10.50
C TYR A 10 2.43 -2.64 10.35
N ASN A 11 2.98 -3.85 10.23
CA ASN A 11 2.18 -5.06 10.21
C ASN A 11 1.74 -5.48 11.62
N TYR A 12 0.58 -4.97 12.05
CA TYR A 12 -0.10 -5.38 13.27
C TYR A 12 -1.11 -6.53 13.04
N THR A 13 -1.13 -7.12 11.85
CA THR A 13 -2.08 -8.17 11.48
C THR A 13 -1.49 -9.57 11.65
N SER A 14 -2.34 -10.60 11.63
CA SER A 14 -1.90 -12.00 11.65
C SER A 14 -1.22 -12.46 10.36
N PHE A 15 -1.29 -11.69 9.28
CA PHE A 15 -0.66 -12.04 8.01
C PHE A 15 0.87 -12.00 8.12
N SER A 16 1.51 -13.02 7.57
CA SER A 16 2.95 -13.05 7.35
C SER A 16 3.38 -12.06 6.26
N ASP A 17 4.67 -11.74 6.22
CA ASP A 17 5.19 -10.79 5.23
C ASP A 17 5.06 -11.38 3.81
N ALA A 18 5.27 -12.69 3.66
CA ALA A 18 5.00 -13.42 2.42
C ALA A 18 3.54 -13.28 1.98
N GLU A 19 2.61 -13.45 2.91
CA GLU A 19 1.18 -13.31 2.65
C GLU A 19 0.77 -11.90 2.22
N ILE A 20 1.40 -10.87 2.78
CA ILE A 20 1.16 -9.48 2.39
C ILE A 20 1.74 -9.22 1.00
N VAL A 21 2.98 -9.61 0.75
CA VAL A 21 3.62 -9.48 -0.57
C VAL A 21 2.76 -10.15 -1.63
N CYS A 22 2.35 -11.40 -1.41
CA CYS A 22 1.53 -12.14 -2.37
C CYS A 22 0.17 -11.47 -2.64
N ARG A 23 -0.44 -10.83 -1.64
CA ARG A 23 -1.71 -10.10 -1.80
C ARG A 23 -1.53 -8.78 -2.54
N LEU A 24 -0.45 -8.06 -2.27
CA LEU A 24 -0.23 -6.73 -2.84
C LEU A 24 0.36 -6.79 -4.25
N ILE A 25 1.37 -7.63 -4.48
CA ILE A 25 2.16 -7.64 -5.71
C ILE A 25 2.31 -9.04 -6.34
N GLY A 26 1.63 -10.05 -5.78
CA GLY A 26 1.51 -11.38 -6.38
C GLY A 26 2.60 -12.38 -5.98
N MET A 27 2.32 -13.66 -6.21
CA MET A 27 3.22 -14.78 -5.86
C MET A 27 4.54 -14.75 -6.63
N ASN A 28 4.53 -14.27 -7.88
CA ASN A 28 5.76 -14.18 -8.68
C ASN A 28 6.75 -13.18 -8.06
N ALA A 29 6.26 -12.06 -7.53
CA ALA A 29 7.12 -11.10 -6.83
C ALA A 29 7.71 -11.69 -5.54
N TRP A 30 6.92 -12.49 -4.80
CA TRP A 30 7.45 -13.21 -3.63
C TRP A 30 8.62 -14.14 -4.00
N ARG A 31 8.47 -14.92 -5.08
CA ARG A 31 9.56 -15.80 -5.56
C ARG A 31 10.82 -15.03 -5.95
N ILE A 32 10.67 -13.90 -6.63
CA ILE A 32 11.83 -13.05 -6.99
C ILE A 32 12.53 -12.51 -5.73
N LEU A 33 11.77 -12.18 -4.68
CA LEU A 33 12.35 -11.77 -3.40
C LEU A 33 13.11 -12.92 -2.71
N GLU A 34 12.62 -14.15 -2.80
CA GLU A 34 13.34 -15.34 -2.31
C GLU A 34 14.66 -15.54 -3.08
N ASP A 35 14.63 -15.47 -4.41
CA ASP A 35 15.82 -15.59 -5.25
C ASP A 35 16.88 -14.52 -4.91
N LEU A 36 16.46 -13.27 -4.74
CA LEU A 36 17.37 -12.17 -4.36
C LEU A 36 17.99 -12.35 -2.97
N ARG A 37 17.24 -12.94 -2.02
CA ARG A 37 17.75 -13.26 -0.67
C ARG A 37 18.83 -14.33 -0.73
N GLU A 38 18.62 -15.37 -1.52
CA GLU A 38 19.61 -16.45 -1.71
C GLU A 38 20.92 -15.92 -2.31
N GLN A 39 20.82 -14.97 -3.24
CA GLN A 39 21.97 -14.34 -3.88
C GLN A 39 22.70 -13.32 -2.99
N ARG A 40 22.18 -13.02 -1.78
CA ARG A 40 22.68 -11.95 -0.88
C ARG A 40 22.80 -10.58 -1.54
N VAL A 41 22.00 -10.34 -2.59
CA VAL A 41 22.03 -9.09 -3.36
C VAL A 41 21.23 -8.03 -2.59
N THR A 42 21.93 -6.99 -2.14
CA THR A 42 21.42 -5.73 -1.58
C THR A 42 20.14 -5.81 -0.73
N GLY A 43 20.28 -6.09 0.57
CA GLY A 43 19.16 -6.04 1.53
C GLY A 43 18.52 -4.64 1.67
N ARG A 44 19.17 -3.58 1.21
CA ARG A 44 18.66 -2.20 1.26
C ARG A 44 17.47 -1.97 0.31
N SER A 45 17.57 -2.39 -0.96
CA SER A 45 16.48 -2.22 -1.93
C SER A 45 15.24 -3.04 -1.56
N ALA A 46 15.45 -4.25 -1.02
CA ALA A 46 14.37 -5.07 -0.49
C ALA A 46 13.69 -4.43 0.72
N ARG A 47 14.47 -3.88 1.67
CA ARG A 47 13.93 -3.15 2.83
C ARG A 47 13.10 -1.94 2.41
N MET A 48 13.60 -1.15 1.47
CA MET A 48 12.86 -0.01 0.93
C MET A 48 11.56 -0.42 0.24
N LEU A 49 11.56 -1.54 -0.50
CA LEU A 49 10.34 -2.09 -1.08
C LEU A 49 9.35 -2.50 0.02
N PHE A 50 9.81 -3.12 1.10
CA PHE A 50 8.95 -3.46 2.24
C PHE A 50 8.38 -2.23 2.94
N GLU A 51 9.10 -1.10 2.99
CA GLU A 51 8.55 0.17 3.48
C GLU A 51 7.38 0.65 2.61
N VAL A 52 7.51 0.60 1.28
CA VAL A 52 6.42 0.94 0.35
C VAL A 52 5.21 0.01 0.53
N LEU A 53 5.45 -1.31 0.63
CA LEU A 53 4.38 -2.28 0.84
C LEU A 53 3.73 -2.12 2.22
N GLY A 54 4.49 -1.76 3.24
CA GLY A 54 4.00 -1.46 4.58
C GLY A 54 3.07 -0.25 4.60
N ASP A 55 3.43 0.82 3.88
CA ASP A 55 2.59 2.00 3.73
C ASP A 55 1.28 1.69 2.99
N LEU A 56 1.31 0.87 1.93
CA LEU A 56 0.09 0.40 1.28
C LEU A 56 -0.77 -0.43 2.23
N TRP A 57 -0.15 -1.38 2.93
CA TRP A 57 -0.83 -2.32 3.80
C TRP A 57 -1.51 -1.61 4.99
N VAL A 58 -0.80 -0.67 5.63
CA VAL A 58 -1.35 0.04 6.79
C VAL A 58 -2.58 0.86 6.40
N VAL A 59 -2.57 1.52 5.23
CA VAL A 59 -3.74 2.27 4.75
C VAL A 59 -4.88 1.32 4.40
N GLN A 60 -4.61 0.19 3.72
CA GLN A 60 -5.65 -0.78 3.38
C GLN A 60 -6.35 -1.40 4.60
N ARG A 61 -5.64 -1.53 5.72
CA ARG A 61 -6.13 -2.25 6.92
C ARG A 61 -6.55 -1.35 8.07
N ASN A 62 -6.37 -0.03 7.96
CA ASN A 62 -6.70 0.90 9.02
C ASN A 62 -7.80 1.89 8.58
N PRO A 63 -9.06 1.69 8.99
CA PRO A 63 -10.15 2.58 8.61
C PRO A 63 -9.94 4.02 9.09
N TYR A 64 -9.24 4.23 10.21
CA TYR A 64 -8.92 5.57 10.71
C TYR A 64 -7.95 6.32 9.80
N ILE A 65 -6.95 5.63 9.24
CA ILE A 65 -6.05 6.24 8.25
C ILE A 65 -6.81 6.51 6.96
N GLN A 66 -7.69 5.61 6.51
CA GLN A 66 -8.51 5.85 5.34
C GLN A 66 -9.42 7.06 5.51
N ASP A 67 -10.05 7.23 6.68
CA ASP A 67 -10.90 8.38 6.97
C ASP A 67 -10.10 9.69 7.05
N ASP A 68 -8.95 9.71 7.74
CA ASP A 68 -8.04 10.85 7.77
C ASP A 68 -7.59 11.28 6.36
N LEU A 69 -7.17 10.32 5.54
CA LEU A 69 -6.80 10.57 4.14
C LEU A 69 -8.01 11.01 3.30
N ALA A 70 -9.21 10.50 3.57
CA ALA A 70 -10.43 10.90 2.88
C ALA A 70 -10.76 12.38 3.12
N GLN A 71 -10.54 12.84 4.34
CA GLN A 71 -10.85 14.20 4.80
C GLN A 71 -9.78 15.22 4.39
N ASP A 72 -8.50 14.84 4.34
CA ASP A 72 -7.40 15.74 3.96
C ASP A 72 -6.77 15.35 2.61
N ARG A 73 -7.16 16.08 1.55
CA ARG A 73 -6.61 15.89 0.20
C ARG A 73 -5.10 16.17 0.12
N HIS A 74 -4.59 17.15 0.86
CA HIS A 74 -3.17 17.52 0.81
C HIS A 74 -2.31 16.41 1.42
N ARG A 75 -2.69 15.94 2.61
CA ARG A 75 -2.03 14.81 3.27
C ARG A 75 -2.04 13.56 2.41
N ARG A 76 -3.18 13.30 1.77
CA ARG A 76 -3.34 12.18 0.85
C ARG A 76 -2.42 12.28 -0.36
N GLN A 77 -2.37 13.44 -1.01
CA GLN A 77 -1.44 13.68 -2.13
C GLN A 77 0.02 13.52 -1.73
N ALA A 78 0.39 14.05 -0.56
CA ALA A 78 1.75 13.91 -0.05
C ALA A 78 2.15 12.43 0.14
N LEU A 79 1.23 11.57 0.61
CA LEU A 79 1.51 10.14 0.73
C LEU A 79 1.71 9.46 -0.63
N TRP A 80 0.87 9.76 -1.62
CA TRP A 80 1.02 9.20 -2.97
C TRP A 80 2.30 9.63 -3.65
N ASP A 81 2.64 10.91 -3.54
CA ASP A 81 3.90 11.44 -4.08
C ASP A 81 5.10 10.78 -3.39
N ALA A 82 5.03 10.55 -2.06
CA ALA A 82 6.07 9.85 -1.32
C ALA A 82 6.23 8.39 -1.75
N LEU A 83 5.13 7.66 -1.98
CA LEU A 83 5.16 6.28 -2.50
C LEU A 83 5.82 6.23 -3.89
N ALA A 84 5.42 7.13 -4.78
CA ALA A 84 5.99 7.22 -6.13
C ALA A 84 7.48 7.57 -6.10
N HIS A 85 7.86 8.55 -5.27
CA HIS A 85 9.25 8.96 -5.10
C HIS A 85 10.12 7.82 -4.56
N ARG A 86 9.67 7.09 -3.53
CA ARG A 86 10.39 5.93 -3.00
C ARG A 86 10.62 4.84 -4.05
N LEU A 87 9.62 4.56 -4.90
CA LEU A 87 9.80 3.59 -5.99
C LEU A 87 10.84 4.04 -7.02
N ASN A 88 10.90 5.34 -7.33
CA ASN A 88 11.93 5.89 -8.21
C ASN A 88 13.33 5.78 -7.59
N ASP A 89 13.45 6.12 -6.31
CA ASP A 89 14.65 5.98 -5.50
C ASP A 89 15.21 4.54 -5.49
N ILE A 90 14.34 3.53 -5.41
CA ILE A 90 14.74 2.12 -5.48
C ILE A 90 15.19 1.76 -6.91
N THR A 91 14.54 2.33 -7.93
CA THR A 91 14.87 2.08 -9.34
C THR A 91 16.28 2.57 -9.67
N GLU A 92 16.64 3.77 -9.22
CA GLU A 92 18.00 4.33 -9.42
C GLU A 92 19.06 3.46 -8.74
N ARG A 93 18.76 2.94 -7.54
CA ARG A 93 19.65 2.05 -6.77
C ARG A 93 19.67 0.62 -7.27
N ALA A 94 18.77 0.23 -8.17
CA ALA A 94 18.75 -1.13 -8.70
C ALA A 94 19.95 -1.40 -9.63
N GLU A 95 20.64 -0.35 -10.11
CA GLU A 95 21.83 -0.44 -10.98
C GLU A 95 21.63 -1.40 -12.18
N GLY A 96 20.39 -1.46 -12.70
CA GLY A 96 20.05 -2.32 -13.84
C GLY A 96 19.79 -3.79 -13.49
N ASN A 97 19.69 -4.17 -12.21
CA ASN A 97 19.37 -5.55 -11.82
C ASN A 97 17.96 -5.94 -12.33
N PRO A 98 17.85 -6.93 -13.24
CA PRO A 98 16.59 -7.26 -13.91
C PRO A 98 15.53 -7.82 -12.95
N LEU A 99 15.94 -8.51 -11.88
CA LEU A 99 15.02 -9.04 -10.87
C LEU A 99 14.42 -7.91 -10.03
N VAL A 100 15.24 -6.93 -9.63
CA VAL A 100 14.77 -5.75 -8.89
C VAL A 100 13.83 -4.92 -9.75
N ILE A 101 14.13 -4.74 -11.03
CA ILE A 101 13.27 -4.01 -11.98
C ILE A 101 11.88 -4.67 -12.08
N ARG A 102 11.81 -6.00 -12.23
CA ARG A 102 10.52 -6.74 -12.28
C ARG A 102 9.70 -6.59 -10.99
N LEU A 103 10.37 -6.59 -9.83
CA LEU A 103 9.71 -6.33 -8.55
C LEU A 103 9.13 -4.91 -8.50
N LEU A 104 9.89 -3.93 -8.97
CA LEU A 104 9.47 -2.54 -9.00
C LEU A 104 8.29 -2.32 -9.95
N GLU A 105 8.26 -2.99 -11.09
CA GLU A 105 7.10 -2.95 -11.99
C GLU A 105 5.82 -3.45 -11.29
N SER A 106 5.92 -4.57 -10.59
CA SER A 106 4.80 -5.15 -9.83
C SER A 106 4.34 -4.20 -8.72
N ALA A 107 5.29 -3.58 -8.01
CA ALA A 107 5.03 -2.59 -6.97
C ALA A 107 4.40 -1.30 -7.51
N ARG A 108 4.85 -0.82 -8.68
CA ARG A 108 4.28 0.36 -9.35
C ARG A 108 2.83 0.12 -9.74
N VAL A 109 2.51 -1.06 -10.28
CA VAL A 109 1.14 -1.45 -10.61
C VAL A 109 0.28 -1.49 -9.35
N ALA A 110 0.78 -2.06 -8.25
CA ALA A 110 0.05 -2.12 -6.98
C ALA A 110 -0.19 -0.73 -6.38
N VAL A 111 0.82 0.15 -6.36
CA VAL A 111 0.68 1.53 -5.92
C VAL A 111 -0.36 2.24 -6.79
N SER A 112 -0.20 2.24 -8.12
CA SER A 112 -1.13 2.92 -9.04
C SER A 112 -2.57 2.44 -8.91
N SER A 113 -2.77 1.12 -8.84
CA SER A 113 -4.10 0.55 -8.67
C SER A 113 -4.72 0.96 -7.33
N PHE A 114 -3.92 0.95 -6.26
CA PHE A 114 -4.36 1.33 -4.94
C PHE A 114 -4.75 2.83 -4.87
N THR A 115 -3.91 3.72 -5.40
CA THR A 115 -4.19 5.17 -5.39
C THR A 115 -5.45 5.48 -6.18
N GLN A 116 -5.60 4.86 -7.35
CA GLN A 116 -6.77 5.03 -8.21
C GLN A 116 -8.04 4.53 -7.52
N GLN A 117 -8.02 3.29 -7.00
CA GLN A 117 -9.18 2.71 -6.32
C GLN A 117 -9.61 3.56 -5.13
N PHE A 118 -8.65 4.10 -4.37
CA PHE A 118 -8.96 4.96 -3.24
C PHE A 118 -9.74 6.22 -3.67
N ASP A 119 -9.29 6.91 -4.72
CA ASP A 119 -10.00 8.09 -5.23
C ASP A 119 -11.36 7.75 -5.85
N GLU A 120 -11.48 6.60 -6.52
CA GLU A 120 -12.75 6.09 -7.02
C GLU A 120 -13.74 5.78 -5.89
N ASP A 121 -13.29 5.17 -4.81
CA ASP A 121 -14.09 4.90 -3.61
C ASP A 121 -14.57 6.20 -2.97
N LEU A 122 -13.72 7.23 -2.87
CA LEU A 122 -14.14 8.54 -2.38
C LEU A 122 -15.19 9.19 -3.27
N ALA A 123 -15.05 9.09 -4.60
CA ALA A 123 -16.05 9.59 -5.54
C ALA A 123 -17.39 8.86 -5.37
N LEU A 124 -17.33 7.53 -5.16
CA LEU A 124 -18.50 6.70 -4.90
C LEU A 124 -19.17 7.06 -3.58
N ARG A 125 -18.42 7.25 -2.49
CA ARG A 125 -18.93 7.70 -1.18
C ARG A 125 -19.71 9.01 -1.31
N LYS A 126 -19.13 10.02 -1.97
CA LYS A 126 -19.82 11.31 -2.23
C LYS A 126 -21.10 11.15 -3.05
N LYS A 127 -21.09 10.25 -4.03
CA LYS A 127 -22.28 9.97 -4.84
C LYS A 127 -23.37 9.25 -4.03
N ALA A 128 -22.98 8.31 -3.19
CA ALA A 128 -23.87 7.57 -2.30
C ALA A 128 -24.50 8.51 -1.27
N GLU A 129 -23.71 9.32 -0.58
CA GLU A 129 -24.16 10.33 0.38
C GLU A 129 -25.22 11.25 -0.23
N ARG A 130 -24.95 11.85 -1.41
CA ARG A 130 -25.90 12.72 -2.11
C ARG A 130 -27.22 12.03 -2.48
N ARG A 131 -27.22 10.71 -2.68
CA ARG A 131 -28.43 9.94 -3.00
C ARG A 131 -29.20 9.61 -1.72
N LEU A 132 -28.51 9.20 -0.66
CA LEU A 132 -29.10 8.84 0.62
C LEU A 132 -29.74 10.05 1.31
N LEU A 133 -29.09 11.22 1.27
CA LEU A 133 -29.61 12.47 1.86
C LEU A 133 -30.91 12.97 1.22
N LYS A 134 -31.36 12.37 0.10
CA LYS A 134 -32.69 12.66 -0.49
C LYS A 134 -33.82 11.91 0.19
N ILE A 135 -33.52 10.82 0.90
CA ILE A 135 -34.50 9.87 1.45
C ILE A 135 -34.32 9.62 2.95
N THR A 136 -33.24 10.12 3.56
CA THR A 136 -32.99 10.02 5.00
C THR A 136 -32.33 11.29 5.55
N ALA A 137 -32.42 11.49 6.86
CA ALA A 137 -31.73 12.55 7.57
C ALA A 137 -30.20 12.38 7.51
N ARG A 138 -29.46 13.48 7.69
CA ARG A 138 -28.00 13.51 7.60
C ARG A 138 -27.32 12.58 8.61
N ASP A 139 -27.84 12.54 9.83
CA ASP A 139 -27.26 11.76 10.93
C ASP A 139 -27.36 10.23 10.71
N ASN A 140 -28.14 9.80 9.71
CA ASN A 140 -28.28 8.39 9.33
C ASN A 140 -27.29 7.98 8.22
N VAL A 141 -26.41 8.86 7.77
CA VAL A 141 -25.43 8.60 6.72
C VAL A 141 -24.03 8.90 7.25
N ASP A 142 -23.32 7.85 7.64
CA ASP A 142 -21.94 7.94 8.13
C ASP A 142 -21.02 6.99 7.34
N PHE A 143 -19.90 7.52 6.88
CA PHE A 143 -18.83 6.79 6.18
C PHE A 143 -17.49 6.90 6.92
N SER A 144 -17.51 7.41 8.16
CA SER A 144 -16.35 7.52 9.04
C SER A 144 -15.86 6.14 9.46
N ALA A 145 -14.68 6.11 10.09
CA ALA A 145 -14.12 4.88 10.63
C ALA A 145 -14.93 4.26 11.79
N TYR A 146 -15.93 4.97 12.32
CA TYR A 146 -16.75 4.54 13.46
C TYR A 146 -18.07 3.85 13.07
N ALA A 147 -18.48 3.99 11.80
CA ALA A 147 -19.70 3.42 11.25
C ALA A 147 -19.55 1.93 10.93
#